data_AF-A0A9X8M5F2-F1
#
_entry.id   AF-A0A9X8M5F2-F1
#
_cell.length_a   1.000
_cell.length_b   1.000
_cell.length_c   1.000
_cell.angle_alpha   90.00
_cell.angle_beta   90.00
_cell.angle_gamma   90.00
#
_symmetry.space_group_name_H-M   'P 1'
#
loop_
_entity.id
_entity.type
_entity.pdbx_description
1 polymer ?
#
loop_
_entity_poly.entity_id
_entity_poly.type
_entity_poly.pdbx_seq_one_letter_code
_entity_poly.pdbx_strand_id
1 'polypeptide(L)' 'MSQQGLYMIVHVDQVKNEIHLNKYLFNKQVIVNVSEEVAAAHTQLLTEAVEHGSVPFVEYDEERGVIC' A
#
# COMPACT_ATOMS: atom_id res chain seq x y z
N MET A 1 -10.05 -11.86 -14.27
CA MET A 1 -10.14 -12.64 -13.01
C MET A 1 -9.23 -11.84 -12.11
N SER A 2 -9.79 -11.09 -11.16
CA SER A 2 -9.03 -10.09 -10.40
C SER A 2 -7.87 -10.81 -9.72
N GLN A 3 -6.64 -10.46 -10.12
CA GLN A 3 -5.45 -10.90 -9.42
C GLN A 3 -5.34 -10.05 -8.15
N GLN A 4 -6.21 -10.34 -7.19
CA GLN A 4 -6.14 -9.77 -5.85
C GLN A 4 -4.95 -10.43 -5.14
N GLY A 5 -4.02 -9.60 -4.69
CA GLY A 5 -2.84 -10.04 -3.97
C GLY A 5 -2.66 -9.23 -2.69
N LEU A 6 -2.13 -9.89 -1.66
CA LEU A 6 -1.61 -9.20 -0.49
C LEU A 6 -0.27 -8.56 -0.82
N TYR A 7 -0.19 -7.25 -0.60
CA TYR A 7 1.01 -6.44 -0.76
C TYR A 7 1.35 -5.76 0.56
N MET A 8 2.64 -5.69 0.89
CA MET A 8 3.11 -4.91 2.03
C MET A 8 3.20 -3.43 1.63
N ILE A 9 2.75 -2.53 2.48
CA ILE A 9 3.03 -1.10 2.33
C ILE A 9 4.47 -0.84 2.77
N VAL A 10 5.29 -0.36 1.85
CA VAL A 10 6.70 -0.02 2.09
C VAL A 10 6.84 1.46 2.43
N HIS A 11 6.09 2.31 1.73
CA HIS A 11 6.21 3.76 1.83
C HIS A 11 4.91 4.43 1.39
N VAL A 12 4.61 5.58 1.97
CA VAL A 12 3.50 6.44 1.57
C VAL A 12 4.06 7.85 1.36
N ASP A 13 3.94 8.37 0.15
CA ASP A 13 4.27 9.74 -0.21
C ASP A 13 2.99 10.57 -0.19
N GLN A 14 2.79 11.35 0.88
CA GLN A 14 1.63 12.23 1.02
C GLN A 14 1.70 13.46 0.11
N VAL A 15 2.89 13.85 -0.37
CA VAL A 15 3.04 15.03 -1.24
C VAL A 15 2.58 14.69 -2.65
N LYS A 16 2.86 13.46 -3.10
CA LYS A 16 2.45 12.96 -4.41
C LYS A 16 1.15 12.15 -4.37
N ASN A 17 0.66 11.82 -3.18
CA ASN A 17 -0.45 10.89 -2.96
C ASN A 17 -0.19 9.51 -3.57
N GLU A 18 1.00 8.96 -3.30
CA GLU A 18 1.46 7.68 -3.83
C GLU A 18 1.69 6.68 -2.69
N ILE A 19 1.25 5.45 -2.87
CA ILE A 19 1.50 4.33 -1.94
C ILE A 19 2.37 3.31 -2.65
N HIS A 20 3.53 3.03 -2.07
CA HIS A 20 4.47 2.06 -2.57
C HIS A 20 4.20 0.71 -1.91
N LEU A 21 3.80 -0.24 -2.74
CA LEU A 21 3.45 -1.59 -2.37
C LEU A 21 4.55 -2.56 -2.82
N ASN A 22 4.83 -3.59 -2.02
CA ASN A 22 5.76 -4.66 -2.39
C ASN A 22 5.16 -6.04 -2.11
N LYS A 23 5.20 -6.90 -3.13
CA LYS A 23 4.84 -8.32 -3.03
C LYS A 23 6.11 -9.16 -2.97
N TYR A 24 6.46 -9.57 -1.76
CA TYR A 24 7.68 -10.34 -1.47
C TYR A 24 7.83 -11.61 -2.31
N LEU A 25 6.75 -12.36 -2.52
CA LEU A 25 6.80 -13.64 -3.26
C LEU A 25 7.28 -13.49 -4.71
N PHE A 26 7.15 -12.30 -5.29
CA PHE A 26 7.52 -12.03 -6.67
C PHE A 26 8.52 -10.87 -6.81
N ASN A 27 9.01 -10.34 -5.68
CA ASN A 27 9.83 -9.14 -5.59
C ASN A 27 9.26 -7.97 -6.45
N LYS A 28 7.93 -7.88 -6.49
CA LYS A 28 7.20 -6.96 -7.36
C LYS A 28 6.85 -5.70 -6.58
N GLN A 29 7.32 -4.55 -7.06
CA GLN A 29 6.95 -3.24 -6.53
C GLN A 29 5.86 -2.61 -7.39
N VAL A 30 4.91 -1.96 -6.73
CA VAL A 30 3.80 -1.26 -7.38
C VAL A 30 3.63 0.10 -6.70
N ILE A 31 3.40 1.13 -7.50
CA ILE A 31 3.08 2.47 -7.01
C ILE A 31 1.60 2.70 -7.33
N VAL A 32 0.82 3.04 -6.30
CA VAL A 32 -0.61 3.30 -6.41
C VAL A 32 -0.87 4.76 -6.13
N ASN A 33 -1.48 5.45 -7.09
CA ASN A 33 -1.91 6.83 -6.92
C ASN A 33 -3.27 6.81 -6.23
N VAL A 34 -3.37 7.52 -5.12
CA VAL A 34 -4.58 7.58 -4.29
C VAL A 34 -5.00 9.04 -4.07
N SER A 35 -6.16 9.26 -3.46
CA SER A 35 -6.54 10.59 -2.99
C SER A 35 -5.77 10.97 -1.72
N GLU A 36 -5.70 12.26 -1.43
CA GLU A 36 -5.01 12.80 -0.25
C GLU A 36 -5.53 12.20 1.07
N GLU A 37 -6.85 12.02 1.18
CA GLU A 37 -7.48 11.38 2.35
C GLU A 37 -7.01 9.92 2.54
N VAL A 38 -6.85 9.18 1.44
CA VAL A 38 -6.41 7.78 1.46
C VAL A 38 -4.92 7.71 1.78
N ALA A 39 -4.10 8.59 1.19
CA ALA A 39 -2.68 8.70 1.53
C ALA A 39 -2.50 9.01 3.02
N ALA A 40 -3.27 9.98 3.56
CA ALA A 40 -3.23 10.33 4.98
C ALA A 40 -3.60 9.16 5.89
N ALA A 41 -4.68 8.43 5.58
CA ALA A 41 -5.09 7.25 6.32
C ALA A 41 -4.01 6.14 6.31
N HIS A 42 -3.38 5.89 5.16
CA HIS A 42 -2.34 4.87 5.05
C HIS A 42 -1.03 5.29 5.74
N THR A 43 -0.71 6.59 5.80
CA THR A 43 0.43 7.07 6.59
C THR A 43 0.22 6.86 8.08
N GLN A 44 -1.00 7.10 8.59
CA GLN A 44 -1.33 6.83 10.00
C GLN A 44 -1.20 5.34 10.31
N LEU A 45 -1.78 4.49 9.44
CA LEU A 45 -1.71 3.04 9.57
C LEU A 45 -0.25 2.52 9.52
N LEU A 46 0.59 3.10 8.66
CA LEU A 46 2.02 2.76 8.60
C LEU A 46 2.75 3.17 9.88
N THR A 47 2.46 4.36 10.40
CA THR A 47 3.06 4.86 11.64
C THR A 47 2.71 3.95 12.82
N GLU A 48 1.42 3.63 12.97
CA GLU A 48 0.93 2.73 14.03
C GLU A 48 1.56 1.34 13.92
N ALA A 49 1.62 0.77 12.71
CA ALA A 49 2.26 -0.52 12.51
C ALA A 49 3.74 -0.50 12.92
N VAL A 50 4.49 0.56 12.58
CA VAL A 50 5.89 0.73 12.98
C VAL A 50 6.02 0.84 14.50
N GLU A 51 5.17 1.62 15.17
CA GLU A 51 5.16 1.75 16.64
C GLU A 51 4.92 0.41 17.34
N HIS A 52 4.07 -0.44 16.73
CA HIS A 52 3.77 -1.79 17.23
C HIS A 52 4.73 -2.88 16.72
N GLY A 53 5.81 -2.53 16.01
CA GLY A 53 6.77 -3.49 15.46
C GLY A 53 6.16 -4.45 14.42
N SER A 54 5.09 -4.02 13.77
CA SER A 54 4.32 -4.77 12.78
C SER A 54 4.54 -4.22 11.37
N VAL A 55 4.20 -5.02 10.37
CA VAL A 55 4.28 -4.63 8.95
C VAL A 55 2.87 -4.58 8.35
N PRO A 56 2.41 -3.44 7.83
CA PRO A 56 1.06 -3.33 7.32
C PRO A 56 0.96 -3.93 5.91
N PHE A 57 -0.11 -4.72 5.69
CA PHE A 57 -0.45 -5.32 4.41
C PHE A 57 -1.81 -4.84 3.94
N VAL A 58 -1.97 -4.72 2.63
CA VAL A 58 -3.23 -4.37 1.98
C VAL A 58 -3.51 -5.31 0.82
N GLU A 59 -4.80 -5.47 0.50
CA GLU A 59 -5.22 -6.14 -0.72
C GLU A 59 -5.14 -5.14 -1.88
N TYR A 60 -4.46 -5.55 -2.95
CA TYR A 60 -4.33 -4.77 -4.16
C TYR A 60 -4.89 -5.56 -5.35
N ASP A 61 -5.82 -4.95 -6.07
CA ASP A 61 -6.33 -5.45 -7.33
C ASP A 61 -5.40 -5.01 -8.47
N GLU A 62 -4.58 -5.95 -8.95
CA GLU A 62 -3.62 -5.67 -10.02
C GLU A 62 -4.28 -5.38 -11.38
N GLU A 63 -5.52 -5.84 -11.62
CA GLU A 63 -6.25 -5.56 -12.87
C GLU A 63 -6.80 -4.13 -12.87
N ARG A 64 -7.30 -3.67 -11.72
CA ARG A 64 -7.96 -2.35 -11.58
C ARG A 64 -7.03 -1.25 -11.11
N GLY A 65 -5.87 -1.61 -10.53
CA GLY A 65 -4.89 -0.66 -10.03
C GLY A 65 -5.31 0.02 -8.73
N VAL A 66 -6.16 -0.62 -7.91
CA VAL A 66 -6.72 -0.03 -6.69
C VAL A 66 -6.44 -0.89 -5.47
N ILE A 67 -6.27 -0.22 -4.33
CA ILE A 67 -6.26 -0.88 -3.01
C ILE A 67 -7.73 -1.13 -2.63
N CYS A 68 -8.05 -2.37 -2.23
CA CYS A 68 -9.40 -2.80 -1.86
C CYS A 68 -9.65 -2.73 -0.35
#